data_AF-A0A7C5YBN8-F1
#
_entry.id   AF-A0A7C5YBN8-F1
#
_cell.length_a   1.000
_cell.length_b   1.000
_cell.length_c   1.000
_cell.angle_alpha   90.00
_cell.angle_beta   90.00
_cell.angle_gamma   90.00
#
_symmetry.space_group_name_H-M   'P 1'
#
loop_
_entity.id
_entity.type
_entity.pdbx_description
1 polymer ?
#
loop_
_entity_poly.entity_id
_entity_poly.type
_entity_poly.pdbx_seq_one_letter_code
_entity_poly.pdbx_strand_id
1 'polypeptide(L)'
;MVHHGLVERLVEEMGQMEIVDAHEHLPPESERLKLRVDVCFLFSHYTRNDLISAGMSPSEYERMLNPELSLDERFGILERYLPFIR
;
A
#
# COMPACT_ATOMS: atom_id res chain seq x y z
N MET A 1 0.49 -12.75 -33.93
CA MET A 1 0.92 -11.35 -33.95
C MET A 1 0.15 -10.64 -32.85
N VAL A 2 0.82 -10.14 -31.81
CA VAL A 2 0.16 -9.33 -30.76
C VAL A 2 0.08 -7.91 -31.29
N HIS A 3 -1.13 -7.38 -31.46
CA HIS A 3 -1.35 -6.00 -31.89
C HIS A 3 -1.11 -5.06 -30.70
N HIS A 4 0.16 -4.81 -30.35
CA HIS A 4 0.56 -3.96 -29.23
C HIS A 4 -0.13 -2.59 -29.26
N GLY A 5 -0.20 -1.95 -30.44
CA GLY A 5 -0.89 -0.67 -30.59
C GLY A 5 -2.42 -0.72 -30.41
N LEU A 6 -3.07 -1.88 -30.60
CA LEU A 6 -4.50 -2.01 -30.28
C LEU A 6 -4.72 -2.11 -28.77
N VAL A 7 -3.90 -2.92 -28.09
CA VAL A 7 -3.96 -3.07 -26.63
C VAL A 7 -3.71 -1.74 -25.95
N GLU A 8 -2.70 -0.98 -26.38
CA GLU A 8 -2.38 0.35 -25.85
C GLU A 8 -3.57 1.32 -25.98
N ARG A 9 -4.19 1.41 -27.16
CA ARG A 9 -5.37 2.27 -27.36
C ARG A 9 -6.56 1.85 -26.51
N LEU A 10 -6.81 0.55 -26.35
CA LEU A 10 -7.89 0.07 -25.49
C LEU A 10 -7.64 0.42 -24.02
N VAL A 11 -6.41 0.24 -23.53
CA VAL A 11 -6.02 0.62 -22.16
C VAL A 11 -6.15 2.12 -21.95
N GLU A 12 -5.75 2.93 -22.92
CA GLU A 12 -5.87 4.40 -22.88
C GLU A 12 -7.34 4.84 -22.74
N GLU A 13 -8.22 4.31 -23.58
CA GLU A 13 -9.66 4.60 -23.53
C GLU A 13 -10.30 4.10 -22.23
N MET A 14 -9.95 2.90 -21.77
CA MET A 14 -10.44 2.35 -20.50
C MET A 14 -9.96 3.16 -19.29
N GLY A 15 -8.75 3.73 -19.35
CA GLY A 15 -8.20 4.58 -18.30
C GLY A 15 -8.95 5.89 -18.09
N GLN A 16 -9.79 6.32 -19.03
CA GLN A 16 -10.64 7.51 -18.91
C GLN A 16 -12.02 7.21 -18.30
N MET A 17 -12.36 5.94 -18.08
CA MET A 17 -13.66 5.56 -17.54
C MET A 17 -13.76 5.89 -16.04
N GLU A 18 -14.97 6.25 -15.60
CA GLU A 18 -15.25 6.41 -14.17
C GLU A 18 -15.07 5.07 -13.45
N ILE A 19 -14.37 5.09 -12.32
CA ILE A 19 -14.22 3.90 -11.46
C ILE A 19 -15.53 3.71 -10.71
N VAL A 20 -16.25 2.63 -11.05
CA VAL A 20 -17.42 2.18 -10.30
C VAL A 20 -17.00 1.00 -9.44
N ASP A 21 -16.71 1.26 -8.16
CA ASP A 21 -16.35 0.23 -7.19
C ASP A 21 -17.61 -0.39 -6.56
N ALA A 22 -17.87 -1.64 -6.92
CA ALA A 22 -19.05 -2.37 -6.42
C ALA A 22 -18.82 -3.03 -5.06
N HIS A 23 -17.57 -3.25 -4.63
CA HIS A 23 -17.26 -3.90 -3.36
C HIS A 23 -15.83 -3.62 -2.89
N GLU A 24 -15.72 -2.92 -1.78
CA GLU A 24 -14.46 -2.67 -1.10
C GLU A 24 -14.57 -2.87 0.43
N HIS A 25 -13.42 -2.91 1.09
CA HIS A 25 -13.31 -2.97 2.54
C HIS A 25 -12.73 -1.68 3.15
N LEU A 26 -12.82 -0.56 2.42
CA LEU A 26 -12.41 0.72 2.98
C LEU A 26 -13.33 1.12 4.14
N PRO A 27 -12.78 1.70 5.21
CA PRO A 27 -13.60 2.21 6.30
C PRO A 27 -14.43 3.40 5.81
N PRO A 28 -15.61 3.66 6.42
CA PRO A 28 -16.37 4.88 6.16
C PRO A 28 -15.50 6.12 6.30
N GLU A 29 -15.74 7.15 5.47
CA GLU A 29 -14.90 8.36 5.45
C GLU A 29 -14.78 9.02 6.83
N SER A 30 -15.87 9.04 7.60
CA SER A 30 -15.88 9.57 8.97
C SER A 30 -14.94 8.82 9.91
N GLU A 31 -14.74 7.52 9.73
CA GLU A 31 -13.76 6.74 10.49
C GLU A 31 -12.35 6.95 9.93
N ARG A 32 -12.20 6.97 8.60
CA ARG A 32 -10.91 7.27 7.95
C ARG A 32 -10.33 8.61 8.40
N LEU A 33 -11.16 9.64 8.54
CA LEU A 33 -10.75 10.98 8.99
C LEU A 33 -10.19 11.02 10.42
N LYS A 34 -10.53 10.03 11.26
CA LYS A 34 -10.04 9.95 12.64
C LYS A 34 -8.66 9.30 12.74
N LEU A 35 -8.19 8.63 11.68
CA LEU A 35 -6.92 7.91 11.68
C LEU A 35 -5.75 8.85 11.35
N ARG A 36 -4.62 8.67 12.07
CA ARG A 36 -3.34 9.29 11.72
C ARG A 36 -2.62 8.37 10.74
N VAL A 37 -2.83 8.62 9.44
CA VAL A 37 -2.31 7.78 8.35
C VAL A 37 -1.16 8.47 7.61
N ASP A 38 -0.24 7.65 7.11
CA ASP A 38 0.86 8.04 6.22
C ASP A 38 1.26 6.83 5.36
N VAL A 39 2.37 6.93 4.62
CA VAL A 39 2.84 5.86 3.72
C VAL A 39 3.00 4.53 4.44
N CYS A 40 3.46 4.49 5.71
CA CYS A 40 3.68 3.23 6.42
C CYS A 40 2.35 2.52 6.74
N PHE A 41 1.25 3.28 6.90
CA PHE A 41 -0.08 2.70 7.10
C PHE A 41 -0.52 1.84 5.91
N LEU A 42 -0.17 2.22 4.67
CA LEU A 42 -0.52 1.47 3.46
C LEU A 42 0.05 0.05 3.45
N PHE A 43 1.19 -0.16 4.10
CA PHE A 43 1.89 -1.44 4.16
C PHE A 43 1.42 -2.35 5.31
N SER A 44 0.54 -1.86 6.19
CA SER A 44 0.08 -2.59 7.39
C SER A 44 -0.84 -3.79 7.10
N HIS A 45 -1.52 -3.82 5.95
CA HIS A 45 -2.56 -4.82 5.69
C HIS A 45 -2.12 -5.89 4.68
N TYR A 46 -1.67 -5.48 3.50
CA TYR A 46 -1.38 -6.42 2.42
C TYR A 46 0.03 -7.01 2.47
N THR A 47 1.01 -6.22 2.92
CA THR A 47 2.43 -6.62 2.83
C THR A 47 2.94 -7.25 4.12
N ARG A 48 2.12 -7.34 5.17
CA ARG A 48 2.52 -7.87 6.49
C ARG A 48 3.20 -9.24 6.38
N ASN A 49 2.68 -10.13 5.56
CA ASN A 49 3.24 -11.47 5.40
C ASN A 49 4.60 -11.44 4.66
N ASP A 50 4.77 -10.56 3.66
CA ASP A 50 6.04 -10.39 2.97
C ASP A 50 7.10 -9.83 3.91
N LEU A 51 6.74 -8.81 4.69
CA LEU A 51 7.63 -8.18 5.68
C LEU A 51 8.11 -9.20 6.73
N ILE A 52 7.18 -9.98 7.31
CA ILE A 52 7.52 -11.03 8.29
C ILE A 52 8.39 -12.12 7.63
N SER A 53 8.06 -12.55 6.41
CA SER A 53 8.82 -13.59 5.71
C SER A 53 10.22 -13.13 5.31
N ALA A 54 10.40 -11.81 5.08
CA ALA A 54 11.69 -11.18 4.86
C ALA A 54 12.50 -10.98 6.15
N GLY A 55 11.97 -11.37 7.31
CA GLY A 55 12.66 -11.33 8.59
C GLY A 55 12.36 -10.10 9.46
N MET A 56 11.35 -9.28 9.11
CA MET A 56 10.93 -8.18 9.98
C MET A 56 10.44 -8.70 11.32
N SER A 57 11.09 -8.25 12.40
CA SER A 57 10.69 -8.63 13.75
C SER A 57 9.35 -7.97 14.16
N PRO A 58 8.61 -8.57 15.11
CA PRO A 58 7.38 -7.95 15.64
C PRO A 58 7.61 -6.52 16.17
N SER A 59 8.75 -6.27 16.82
CA SER A 59 9.10 -4.94 17.34
C SER A 59 9.35 -3.92 16.23
N GLU A 60 10.02 -4.32 15.14
CA GLU A 60 10.19 -3.44 13.98
C GLU A 60 8.85 -3.14 13.31
N TYR A 61 7.98 -4.14 13.18
CA TYR A 61 6.64 -3.97 12.62
C TYR A 61 5.79 -2.98 13.45
N GLU A 62 5.77 -3.15 14.78
CA GLU A 62 5.06 -2.23 15.68
C GLU A 62 5.62 -0.81 15.61
N ARG A 63 6.95 -0.65 15.57
CA ARG A 63 7.60 0.65 15.44
C ARG A 63 7.31 1.31 14.09
N MET A 64 7.36 0.55 13.00
CA MET A 64 7.03 1.04 11.64
C MET A 64 5.61 1.63 11.60
N LEU A 65 4.65 1.02 12.31
CA LEU A 65 3.26 1.47 12.36
C LEU A 65 2.95 2.50 13.46
N ASN A 66 3.89 2.80 14.35
CA ASN A 66 3.63 3.68 15.49
C ASN A 66 3.63 5.16 15.06
N PRO A 67 2.48 5.86 15.06
CA PRO A 67 2.39 7.24 14.61
C PRO A 67 3.09 8.25 15.54
N GLU A 68 3.47 7.86 16.75
CA GLU A 68 4.21 8.70 17.69
C GLU A 68 5.69 8.84 17.35
N LEU A 69 6.23 7.96 16.49
CA LEU A 69 7.58 8.07 15.96
C LEU A 69 7.61 8.97 14.72
N SER A 70 8.78 9.54 14.42
CA SER A 70 8.96 10.34 13.22
C SER A 70 8.75 9.51 11.95
N LEU A 71 8.27 10.15 10.88
CA LEU A 71 8.07 9.46 9.62
C LEU A 71 9.40 8.89 9.09
N ASP A 72 10.50 9.61 9.22
CA ASP A 72 11.82 9.17 8.75
C ASP A 72 12.29 7.89 9.47
N GLU A 73 12.10 7.80 10.79
CA GLU A 73 12.45 6.59 11.54
C GLU A 73 11.61 5.38 11.10
N ARG A 74 10.31 5.60 10.91
CA ARG A 74 9.36 4.55 10.53
C ARG A 74 9.58 4.08 9.10
N PHE A 75 9.76 5.03 8.19
CA PHE A 75 10.04 4.77 6.79
C PHE A 75 11.41 4.10 6.64
N GLY A 76 12.42 4.49 7.41
CA GLY A 76 13.72 3.80 7.41
C GLY A 76 13.64 2.34 7.85
N ILE A 77 12.66 1.96 8.68
CA ILE A 77 12.37 0.55 8.95
C ILE A 77 11.78 -0.11 7.70
N LEU A 78 10.70 0.46 7.15
CA LEU A 78 10.00 -0.07 5.97
C LEU A 78 10.91 -0.22 4.75
N GLU A 79 11.73 0.80 4.48
CA GLU A 79 12.61 0.90 3.31
C GLU A 79 13.56 -0.29 3.20
N ARG A 80 14.08 -0.78 4.33
CA ARG A 80 14.94 -1.98 4.37
C ARG A 80 14.24 -3.24 3.84
N TYR A 81 12.92 -3.28 3.89
CA TYR A 81 12.12 -4.43 3.49
C TYR A 81 11.35 -4.26 2.17
N LEU A 82 11.25 -3.03 1.63
CA LEU A 82 10.56 -2.77 0.36
C LEU A 82 11.02 -3.69 -0.80
N PRO A 83 12.32 -4.01 -0.98
CA PRO A 83 12.77 -4.91 -2.04
C PRO A 83 12.26 -6.36 -1.95
N PHE A 84 11.66 -6.75 -0.81
CA PHE A 84 11.16 -8.11 -0.58
C PHE A 84 9.65 -8.25 -0.73
N ILE A 85 8.93 -7.15 -0.95
CA ILE A 85 7.49 -7.15 -1.26
C ILE A 85 7.30 -7.52 -2.74
N ARG A 86 6.36 -8.42 -3.04
CA ARG A 86 6.16 -8.99 -4.39
C ARG A 86 4.82 -8.64 -5.01
#